data_AF-A0A099Y2Q9-F1
#
_entry.id   AF-A0A099Y2Q9-F1
#
_cell.length_a   1.000
_cell.length_b   1.000
_cell.length_c   1.000
_cell.angle_alpha   90.00
_cell.angle_beta   90.00
_cell.angle_gamma   90.00
#
_symmetry.space_group_name_H-M   'P 1'
#
loop_
_entity.id
_entity.type
_entity.pdbx_description
1 polymer ?
#
loop_
_entity_poly.entity_id
_entity_poly.type
_entity_poly.pdbx_seq_one_letter_code
_entity_poly.pdbx_strand_id
1 'polypeptide(L)'
;MNSFSILRGVNILAGGEVSLTNNELKLTVAVSENDPKQGIVQSPFVLQKVKTVSFKRAFKLANNKLSYTQEMVLVIYSKTFAHTDKNTFTKE
;
A
#
# COMPACT_ATOMS: atom_id res chain seq x y z
N MET A 1 10.66 4.08 4.03
CA MET A 1 9.48 3.85 4.90
C MET A 1 8.35 4.77 4.45
N ASN A 2 7.11 4.28 4.41
CA ASN A 2 5.92 5.05 4.02
C ASN A 2 4.83 4.84 5.08
N SER A 3 4.36 5.93 5.68
CA SER A 3 3.27 5.93 6.65
C SER A 3 2.13 6.80 6.16
N PHE A 4 0.90 6.30 6.18
CA PHE A 4 -0.28 7.09 5.82
C PHE A 4 -1.56 6.52 6.44
N SER A 5 -2.57 7.39 6.50
CA SER A 5 -3.91 7.07 6.98
C SER A 5 -4.88 6.95 5.82
N ILE A 6 -5.65 5.87 5.79
CA ILE A 6 -6.82 5.71 4.92
C ILE A 6 -8.04 6.13 5.73
N LEU A 7 -8.89 7.00 5.17
CA LEU A 7 -10.08 7.61 5.80
C LEU A 7 -11.23 6.62 6.06
N ARG A 8 -10.90 5.42 6.51
CA ARG A 8 -11.80 4.37 7.01
C ARG A 8 -11.30 3.79 8.34
N GLY A 9 -10.45 4.53 9.05
CA GLY A 9 -9.85 4.08 10.32
C GLY A 9 -8.78 3.01 10.13
N VAL A 10 -7.94 3.15 9.09
CA VAL A 10 -6.79 2.27 8.83
C VAL A 10 -5.53 3.13 8.72
N ASN A 11 -4.51 2.79 9.49
CA ASN A 11 -3.17 3.38 9.43
C ASN A 11 -2.18 2.31 8.97
N ILE A 12 -1.36 2.67 8.00
CA ILE A 12 -0.36 1.77 7.43
C ILE A 12 1.01 2.33 7.71
N LEU A 13 1.88 1.50 8.25
CA LEU A 13 3.32 1.71 8.34
C LEU A 13 3.98 0.64 7.49
N ALA A 14 4.48 1.00 6.31
CA ALA A 14 5.11 0.08 5.37
C ALA A 14 6.59 0.40 5.17
N GLY A 15 7.41 -0.64 5.20
CA GLY A 15 8.81 -0.65 4.83
C GLY A 15 8.95 -0.93 3.34
N GLY A 16 10.13 -0.66 2.81
CA GLY A 16 10.36 -0.82 1.40
C GLY A 16 11.67 -0.23 0.96
N GLU A 17 11.90 -0.34 -0.34
CA GLU A 17 13.17 -0.04 -0.98
C GLU A 17 12.95 0.92 -2.14
N VAL A 18 13.98 1.71 -2.40
CA VAL A 18 14.05 2.59 -3.56
C VAL A 18 15.15 2.08 -4.49
N SER A 19 14.85 2.05 -5.77
CA SER A 19 15.82 1.71 -6.82
C SER A 19 15.76 2.76 -7.90
N LEU A 20 16.95 3.19 -8.35
CA LEU A 20 17.10 4.10 -9.47
C LEU A 20 17.75 3.32 -10.62
N THR A 21 17.06 3.22 -11.75
CA THR A 21 17.57 2.50 -12.92
C THR A 21 17.22 3.29 -14.18
N ASN A 22 18.19 3.63 -15.02
CA ASN A 22 17.95 4.30 -16.31
C ASN A 22 17.03 5.54 -16.21
N ASN A 23 17.31 6.46 -15.27
CA ASN A 23 16.47 7.63 -14.98
C ASN A 23 15.03 7.36 -14.53
N GLU A 24 14.71 6.11 -14.18
CA GLU A 24 13.45 5.72 -13.59
C GLU A 24 13.62 5.43 -12.10
N LEU A 25 12.85 6.14 -11.27
CA LEU A 25 12.81 5.90 -9.83
C LEU A 25 11.66 4.94 -9.54
N LYS A 26 11.98 3.81 -8.92
CA LYS A 26 11.02 2.84 -8.40
C LYS A 26 11.06 2.85 -6.89
N LEU A 27 9.91 3.05 -6.27
CA LEU A 27 9.73 2.91 -4.83
C LEU A 27 8.72 1.81 -4.60
N THR A 28 9.12 0.72 -3.96
CA THR A 28 8.21 -0.37 -3.59
C THR A 28 8.16 -0.47 -2.08
N VAL A 29 6.95 -0.36 -1.52
CA VAL A 29 6.68 -0.54 -0.10
C VAL A 29 5.66 -1.65 0.11
N ALA A 30 5.83 -2.43 1.17
CA ALA A 30 4.92 -3.50 1.53
C ALA A 30 4.87 -3.67 3.05
N VAL A 31 3.76 -4.21 3.53
CA VAL A 31 3.59 -4.66 4.92
C VAL A 31 2.56 -5.77 4.97
N SER A 32 2.76 -6.70 5.89
CA SER A 32 1.82 -7.76 6.25
C SER A 32 1.47 -7.68 7.73
N GLU A 33 0.33 -8.24 8.14
CA GLU A 33 -0.14 -8.21 9.53
C GLU A 33 0.85 -8.81 10.56
N ASN A 34 1.76 -9.68 10.12
CA ASN A 34 2.74 -10.37 10.98
C ASN A 34 4.17 -9.81 10.83
N ASP A 35 4.33 -8.60 10.29
CA ASP A 35 5.64 -7.96 10.22
C ASP A 35 6.07 -7.49 11.63
N PRO A 36 7.26 -7.87 12.14
CA PRO A 36 7.70 -7.50 13.48
C PRO A 36 8.17 -6.04 13.61
N LYS A 37 8.44 -5.35 12.51
CA LYS A 37 9.00 -3.98 12.48
C LYS A 37 8.00 -2.94 11.99
N GLN A 38 6.93 -3.38 11.35
CA GLN A 38 5.96 -2.57 10.61
C GLN A 38 4.55 -3.02 10.97
N GLY A 39 3.52 -2.29 10.56
CA GLY A 39 2.18 -2.67 10.99
C GLY A 39 1.04 -2.01 10.25
N ILE A 40 -0.11 -2.67 10.37
CA ILE A 40 -1.41 -2.20 9.89
C ILE A 40 -2.30 -2.02 11.12
N VAL A 41 -2.50 -0.78 11.53
CA VAL A 41 -3.36 -0.43 12.67
C VAL A 41 -4.75 -0.11 12.15
N GLN A 42 -5.77 -0.75 12.71
CA GLN A 42 -7.14 -0.67 12.21
C GLN A 42 -8.12 -0.44 13.35
N SER A 43 -9.18 0.32 13.08
CA SER A 43 -10.26 0.51 14.05
C SER A 43 -10.96 -0.82 14.38
N PRO A 44 -11.59 -0.94 15.57
CA PRO A 44 -12.30 -2.15 15.97
C PRO A 44 -13.35 -2.62 14.94
N PHE A 45 -14.08 -1.68 14.33
CA PHE A 45 -15.06 -2.00 13.30
C PHE A 45 -14.41 -2.64 12.06
N VAL A 46 -13.30 -2.07 11.57
CA VAL A 46 -12.59 -2.60 10.41
C VAL A 46 -12.00 -3.98 10.71
N LEU A 47 -11.39 -4.17 11.88
CA LEU A 47 -10.86 -5.46 12.31
C LEU A 47 -11.92 -6.58 12.29
N GLN A 48 -13.16 -6.26 12.64
CA GLN A 48 -14.25 -7.24 12.70
C GLN A 48 -14.93 -7.50 11.36
N LYS A 49 -14.97 -6.51 10.46
CA LYS A 49 -15.81 -6.54 9.27
C LYS A 49 -15.03 -6.60 7.96
N VAL A 50 -13.89 -5.90 7.88
CA VAL A 50 -13.13 -5.63 6.64
C VAL A 50 -11.63 -5.55 6.96
N LYS A 51 -11.06 -6.60 7.54
CA LYS A 51 -9.68 -6.60 8.02
C LYS A 51 -8.68 -6.56 6.86
N THR A 52 -7.79 -5.58 6.85
CA THR A 52 -6.65 -5.54 5.93
C THR A 52 -5.53 -6.44 6.45
N VAL A 53 -5.08 -7.38 5.63
CA VAL A 53 -4.08 -8.41 5.97
C VAL A 53 -2.72 -8.08 5.39
N SER A 54 -2.69 -7.55 4.17
CA SER A 54 -1.47 -7.09 3.53
C SER A 54 -1.73 -5.88 2.66
N PHE A 55 -0.68 -5.10 2.51
CA PHE A 55 -0.66 -3.91 1.69
C PHE A 55 0.66 -3.86 0.94
N LYS A 56 0.61 -3.51 -0.34
CA LYS A 56 1.78 -3.24 -1.17
C LYS A 56 1.49 -2.07 -2.07
N ARG A 57 2.47 -1.19 -2.25
CA ARG A 57 2.39 -0.09 -3.19
C ARG A 57 3.72 0.08 -3.91
N ALA A 58 3.65 0.12 -5.24
CA ALA A 58 4.78 0.43 -6.10
C ALA A 58 4.52 1.77 -6.78
N PHE A 59 5.49 2.67 -6.69
CA PHE A 59 5.53 3.91 -7.45
C PHE A 59 6.64 3.84 -8.48
N LYS A 60 6.38 4.40 -9.65
CA LYS A 60 7.33 4.54 -10.75
C LYS A 60 7.28 5.98 -11.23
N LEU A 61 8.41 6.67 -11.15
CA LEU A 61 8.58 8.04 -11.64
C LEU A 61 9.59 8.03 -12.80
N ALA A 62 9.12 8.44 -13.98
CA ALA A 62 9.96 8.63 -15.16
C ALA A 62 9.32 9.68 -16.07
N ASN A 63 10.14 10.53 -16.70
CA ASN A 63 9.70 11.48 -17.74
C ASN A 63 8.47 12.31 -17.33
N ASN A 64 8.50 12.91 -16.13
CA ASN A 64 7.40 13.69 -15.55
C ASN A 64 6.08 12.92 -15.35
N LYS A 65 6.10 11.59 -15.43
CA LYS A 65 4.96 10.71 -15.16
C LYS A 65 5.20 9.93 -13.87
N LEU A 66 4.25 10.02 -12.95
CA LEU A 66 4.20 9.22 -11.74
C LEU A 66 3.09 8.17 -11.90
N SER A 67 3.47 6.91 -12.06
CA SER A 67 2.54 5.78 -12.03
C SER A 67 2.59 5.11 -10.67
N TYR A 68 1.45 4.58 -10.22
CA TYR A 68 1.42 3.70 -9.06
C TYR A 68 0.57 2.46 -9.30
N THR A 69 0.88 1.42 -8.55
CA THR A 69 0.04 0.25 -8.35
C THR A 69 -0.04 -0.01 -6.86
N GLN A 70 -1.25 -0.12 -6.35
CA GLN A 70 -1.56 -0.44 -4.97
C GLN A 70 -2.31 -1.76 -4.91
N GLU A 71 -1.84 -2.68 -4.10
CA GLU A 71 -2.41 -4.00 -3.91
C GLU A 71 -2.75 -4.17 -2.42
N MET A 72 -3.97 -4.63 -2.14
CA MET A 72 -4.45 -4.88 -0.78
C MET A 72 -5.10 -6.25 -0.72
N VAL A 73 -4.83 -7.00 0.35
CA VAL A 73 -5.59 -8.19 0.70
C VAL A 73 -6.47 -7.88 1.88
N LEU A 74 -7.78 -8.09 1.72
CA LEU A 74 -8.81 -7.82 2.71
C LEU A 74 -9.52 -9.12 3.09
N VAL A 75 -9.85 -9.29 4.36
CA VAL A 75 -10.76 -10.31 4.86
C VAL A 75 -12.07 -9.63 5.24
N ILE A 76 -13.10 -9.89 4.45
CA ILE A 76 -14.43 -9.29 4.58
C ILE A 76 -15.41 -10.42 4.91
N TYR A 77 -16.01 -10.39 6.10
CA TYR A 77 -16.93 -11.45 6.56
C TYR A 77 -16.38 -12.87 6.34
N SER A 78 -15.12 -13.10 6.74
CA SER A 78 -14.40 -14.39 6.59
C SER A 78 -14.09 -14.82 5.15
N LYS A 79 -14.24 -13.92 4.17
CA LYS A 79 -13.82 -14.16 2.78
C LYS A 79 -12.64 -13.27 2.42
N THR A 80 -11.66 -13.84 1.73
CA THR A 80 -10.46 -13.12 1.29
C THR A 80 -10.69 -12.48 -0.07
N PHE A 81 -10.34 -11.20 -0.20
CA PHE A 81 -10.44 -10.42 -1.42
C PHE A 81 -9.10 -9.75 -1.72
N ALA A 82 -8.66 -9.84 -2.96
CA ALA A 82 -7.57 -9.03 -3.48
C ALA A 82 -8.17 -7.79 -4.17
N HIS A 83 -7.63 -6.62 -3.85
CA HIS A 83 -8.00 -5.37 -4.47
C HIS A 83 -6.76 -4.68 -5.02
N THR A 84 -6.81 -4.33 -6.31
CA THR A 84 -5.73 -3.63 -6.98
C THR A 84 -6.24 -2.32 -7.53
N ASP A 85 -5.52 -1.24 -7.21
CA ASP A 85 -5.76 0.10 -7.68
C ASP A 85 -4.53 0.62 -8.43
N LYS A 86 -4.74 1.36 -9.51
CA LYS A 86 -3.67 1.83 -10.40
C LYS A 86 -4.02 3.17 -11.00
N ASN A 87 -3.03 4.05 -11.09
CA ASN A 87 -3.19 5.31 -11.81
C ASN A 87 -1.85 5.83 -12.34
N THR A 88 -1.91 6.82 -13.23
CA THR A 88 -0.76 7.58 -13.72
C THR A 88 -1.08 9.07 -13.74
N PHE A 89 -0.21 9.85 -13.11
CA PHE A 89 -0.26 11.31 -13.09
C PHE A 89 0.84 11.86 -14.00
N THR A 90 0.55 12.97 -14.66
CA THR A 90 1.56 13.75 -15.42
C THR A 90 1.73 15.08 -14.72
N LYS A 91 2.98 15.52 -14.52
CA LYS A 91 3.29 16.83 -13.95
C LYS A 91 2.81 17.93 -14.91
N GLU A 92 2.05 18.89 -14.40
CA GLU A 92 1.64 20.12 -15.11
C GLU A 92 2.82 21.08 -15.30
#